data_AF-A0A2Y9LGK9-F1
#
_entry.id   AF-A0A2Y9LGK9-F1
#
_cell.length_a   1.000
_cell.length_b   1.000
_cell.length_c   1.000
_cell.angle_alpha   90.00
_cell.angle_beta   90.00
_cell.angle_gamma   90.00
#
_symmetry.space_group_name_H-M   'P 1'
#
loop_
_entity.id
_entity.type
_entity.pdbx_description
1 polymer ?
#
loop_
_entity_poly.entity_id
_entity_poly.type
_entity_poly.pdbx_seq_one_letter_code
_entity_poly.pdbx_strand_id
1 'polypeptide(L)'
;MTVTYTARVANARFGGFSQLLLLWRGSIYKLLWRELVCFLGLYMALSAAYRFVLTEEQKRYFEKLVIYCDQYASLIPVSFVLGFYVTLVVHRWWNQYLCMPLPDALMCVVAGTVHGRDERGRLYRRTLMRYAGLSAVLILRSVSTAVFKRFPTVDHVVEAGFMTREERKKFENLNSSYNKYWVPCVWFSNLAAQARREGRIRDNSALKLLLEELTVFRGKCGMLFHYDWISVPLVYTQVVTIAVYSYFLACLIGRQFLDPAQGYEGHNLDLCVPIFTLLQFFFYAGWLKVAEQLINPFGEDDDDFETNFLIDRNFQVSMLAVDEMYDDLAMLEKDLYWDATEARAPYTAATAFLLQQPSFQGSTFDITLAKEDMQFQRLDGADGPLGEAHGDFLQRLLPIGAGMAAGGLLGRRLSLMRRKNSCVSETSTAASCACAGAPDGAAPECGCGDPLLDAGLREPEPELPVGPEMPVPGPAPEPFTTVPMPAPRGPAPPWLPSPIGEEEESLA
;
A
#
# COMPACT_ATOMS: atom_id res chain seq x y z
N MET A 1 20.20 0.82 4.90
CA MET A 1 19.61 0.34 3.63
C MET A 1 18.54 -0.67 4.00
N THR A 2 17.28 -0.38 3.70
CA THR A 2 16.07 -1.13 4.07
C THR A 2 16.22 -2.62 3.73
N VAL A 3 15.65 -3.51 4.55
CA VAL A 3 15.84 -4.96 4.40
C VAL A 3 14.77 -5.55 3.48
N THR A 4 15.11 -5.71 2.21
CA THR A 4 14.20 -6.35 1.23
C THR A 4 14.37 -7.88 1.22
N TYR A 5 13.31 -8.61 1.59
CA TYR A 5 13.29 -10.09 1.54
C TYR A 5 12.12 -10.67 0.71
N THR A 6 11.41 -9.85 -0.06
CA THR A 6 10.24 -10.21 -0.88
C THR A 6 10.47 -11.44 -1.76
N ALA A 7 11.64 -11.51 -2.43
CA ALA A 7 11.97 -12.64 -3.30
C ALA A 7 12.08 -13.99 -2.56
N ARG A 8 12.47 -13.98 -1.27
CA ARG A 8 12.61 -15.21 -0.46
C ARG A 8 11.26 -15.80 -0.05
N VAL A 9 10.22 -14.96 0.02
CA VAL A 9 8.86 -15.33 0.44
C VAL A 9 7.85 -15.30 -0.71
N ALA A 10 8.31 -15.24 -1.97
CA ALA A 10 7.45 -15.18 -3.14
C ALA A 10 6.52 -16.41 -3.27
N ASN A 11 6.93 -17.57 -2.74
CA ASN A 11 6.14 -18.80 -2.76
C ASN A 11 5.99 -19.36 -1.34
N ALA A 12 4.80 -19.84 -1.00
CA ALA A 12 4.54 -20.56 0.24
C ALA A 12 5.14 -21.98 0.19
N ARG A 13 6.39 -22.13 0.64
CA ARG A 13 7.13 -23.41 0.70
C ARG A 13 7.31 -23.90 2.13
N PHE A 14 7.58 -25.20 2.30
CA PHE A 14 7.99 -25.74 3.59
C PHE A 14 9.25 -25.01 4.09
N GLY A 15 9.20 -24.53 5.34
CA GLY A 15 10.29 -23.75 5.94
C GLY A 15 10.46 -22.33 5.41
N GLY A 16 9.48 -21.78 4.67
CA GLY A 16 9.59 -20.42 4.09
C GLY A 16 9.93 -19.35 5.14
N PHE A 17 9.14 -19.24 6.20
CA PHE A 17 9.43 -18.30 7.30
C PHE A 17 10.49 -18.79 8.27
N SER A 18 10.69 -20.11 8.40
CA SER A 18 11.75 -20.67 9.25
C SER A 18 13.13 -20.22 8.78
N GLN A 19 13.35 -20.06 7.47
CA GLN A 19 14.59 -19.51 6.92
C GLN A 19 14.82 -18.04 7.29
N LEU A 20 13.76 -17.28 7.58
CA LEU A 20 13.88 -15.86 7.97
C LEU A 20 14.50 -15.69 9.36
N LEU A 21 14.32 -16.68 10.25
CA LEU A 21 14.91 -16.70 11.59
C LEU A 21 16.45 -16.83 11.57
N LEU A 22 17.06 -17.09 10.42
CA LEU A 22 18.51 -17.18 10.27
C LEU A 22 19.15 -15.86 9.78
N LEU A 23 18.35 -14.83 9.47
CA LEU A 23 18.88 -13.53 9.06
C LEU A 23 19.31 -12.68 10.26
N TRP A 24 20.41 -11.93 10.09
CA TRP A 24 20.94 -11.03 11.12
C TRP A 24 20.60 -9.55 10.89
N ARG A 25 20.68 -9.08 9.65
CA ARG A 25 20.44 -7.67 9.31
C ARG A 25 18.96 -7.33 9.44
N GLY A 26 18.64 -6.26 10.18
CA GLY A 26 17.27 -5.87 10.53
C GLY A 26 16.50 -6.94 11.30
N SER A 27 17.18 -7.87 11.98
CA SER A 27 16.51 -8.95 12.68
C SER A 27 16.21 -8.61 14.13
N ILE A 28 15.26 -9.35 14.70
CA ILE A 28 14.92 -9.30 16.12
C ILE A 28 16.13 -9.53 17.05
N TYR A 29 17.09 -10.37 16.63
CA TYR A 29 18.28 -10.66 17.42
C TYR A 29 19.20 -9.44 17.52
N LYS A 30 19.38 -8.69 16.43
CA LYS A 30 20.19 -7.47 16.41
C LYS A 30 19.58 -6.38 17.29
N LEU A 31 18.25 -6.33 17.38
CA LEU A 31 17.52 -5.34 18.19
C LEU A 31 17.44 -5.69 19.69
N LEU A 32 17.44 -6.98 20.06
CA LEU A 32 17.18 -7.42 21.44
C LEU A 32 18.40 -7.92 22.21
N TRP A 33 19.54 -8.18 21.57
CA TRP A 33 20.64 -8.90 22.25
C TRP A 33 21.12 -8.20 23.52
N ARG A 34 21.10 -6.86 23.58
CA ARG A 34 21.54 -6.09 24.75
C ARG A 34 20.56 -6.26 25.92
N GLU A 35 19.27 -6.10 25.64
CA GLU A 35 18.20 -6.25 26.60
C GLU A 35 18.08 -7.70 27.08
N LEU A 36 18.31 -8.67 26.19
CA LEU A 36 18.34 -10.10 26.51
C LEU A 36 19.49 -10.43 27.47
N VAL A 37 20.70 -9.93 27.19
CA VAL A 37 21.87 -10.13 28.07
C VAL A 37 21.64 -9.46 29.42
N CYS A 38 21.02 -8.27 29.46
CA CYS A 38 20.66 -7.60 30.70
C CYS A 38 19.62 -8.41 31.50
N PHE A 39 18.53 -8.85 30.86
CA PHE A 39 17.49 -9.65 31.49
C PHE A 39 18.04 -10.97 32.04
N LEU A 40 18.84 -11.68 31.23
CA LEU A 40 19.48 -12.92 31.66
C LEU A 40 20.48 -12.69 32.80
N GLY A 41 21.28 -11.62 32.73
CA GLY A 41 22.22 -11.25 33.79
C GLY A 41 21.51 -10.98 35.13
N LEU A 42 20.43 -10.20 35.12
CA LEU A 42 19.62 -9.95 36.31
C LEU A 42 18.94 -11.22 36.82
N TYR A 43 18.41 -12.05 35.92
CA TYR A 43 17.77 -13.31 36.29
C TYR A 43 18.76 -14.24 36.98
N MET A 44 19.95 -14.43 36.39
CA MET A 44 20.99 -15.30 36.94
C MET A 44 21.56 -14.74 38.25
N ALA A 45 21.70 -13.43 38.38
CA ALA A 45 22.12 -12.80 39.63
C ALA A 45 21.12 -13.05 40.77
N LEU A 46 19.82 -12.92 40.49
CA LEU A 46 18.77 -13.21 41.47
C LEU A 46 18.71 -14.71 41.82
N SER A 47 18.90 -15.56 40.82
CA SER A 47 18.99 -17.02 40.99
C SER A 47 20.20 -17.44 41.84
N ALA A 48 21.35 -16.81 41.64
CA ALA A 48 22.55 -17.06 42.44
C ALA A 48 22.41 -16.53 43.86
N ALA A 49 21.79 -15.35 44.03
CA ALA A 49 21.49 -14.80 45.35
C ALA A 49 20.56 -15.73 46.14
N TYR A 50 19.49 -16.24 45.52
CA TYR A 50 18.57 -17.21 46.14
C TYR A 50 19.29 -18.48 46.58
N ARG A 51 20.20 -19.04 45.75
CA ARG A 51 20.89 -20.30 46.07
C ARG A 51 22.01 -20.16 47.10
N PHE A 52 22.82 -19.10 47.00
CA PHE A 52 24.09 -19.00 47.74
C PHE A 52 24.13 -17.91 48.81
N VAL A 53 23.30 -16.87 48.72
CA VAL A 53 23.38 -15.69 49.59
C VAL A 53 22.25 -15.66 50.61
N LEU A 54 21.03 -15.98 50.21
CA LEU A 54 19.87 -15.94 51.11
C LEU A 54 19.94 -17.05 52.16
N THR A 55 19.63 -16.70 53.41
CA THR A 55 19.46 -17.66 54.51
C THR A 55 18.16 -18.45 54.34
N GLU A 56 18.01 -19.58 55.03
CA GLU A 56 16.80 -20.40 54.92
C GLU A 56 15.50 -19.62 55.23
N GLU A 57 15.51 -18.72 56.22
CA GLU A 57 14.35 -17.88 56.51
C GLU A 57 14.02 -16.92 55.36
N GLN A 58 15.05 -16.29 54.78
CA GLN A 58 14.89 -15.36 53.64
C GLN A 58 14.46 -16.09 52.37
N LYS A 59 14.91 -17.33 52.14
CA LYS A 59 14.47 -18.17 51.02
C LYS A 59 12.97 -18.44 51.07
N ARG A 60 12.41 -18.75 52.25
CA ARG A 60 10.96 -18.97 52.41
C ARG A 60 10.15 -17.70 52.10
N TYR A 61 10.68 -16.52 52.42
CA TYR A 61 10.04 -15.26 52.04
C TYR A 61 10.15 -15.00 50.53
N PHE A 62 11.32 -15.25 49.94
CA PHE A 62 11.54 -15.11 48.50
C PHE A 62 10.62 -16.04 47.70
N GLU A 63 10.46 -17.30 48.12
CA GLU A 63 9.53 -18.26 47.49
C GLU A 63 8.09 -17.75 47.46
N LYS A 64 7.61 -17.13 48.55
CA LYS A 64 6.29 -16.47 48.58
C LYS A 64 6.21 -15.31 47.59
N LEU A 65 7.28 -14.51 47.48
CA LEU A 65 7.36 -13.40 46.54
C LEU A 65 7.35 -13.89 45.07
N VAL A 66 8.03 -14.98 44.76
CA VAL A 66 8.02 -15.62 43.43
C VAL A 66 6.59 -16.02 43.07
N ILE A 67 5.90 -16.76 43.95
CA ILE A 67 4.52 -17.20 43.72
C ILE A 67 3.59 -15.98 43.54
N TYR A 68 3.77 -14.94 44.34
CA TYR A 68 3.02 -13.69 44.21
C TYR A 68 3.23 -13.05 42.83
N CYS A 69 4.48 -12.85 42.40
CA CYS A 69 4.79 -12.22 41.11
C CYS A 69 4.29 -13.05 39.91
N ASP A 70 4.32 -14.37 39.98
CA ASP A 70 3.85 -15.23 38.87
C ASP A 70 2.34 -15.13 38.63
N GLN A 71 1.55 -14.98 39.72
CA GLN A 71 0.11 -14.73 39.63
C GLN A 71 -0.19 -13.43 38.89
N TYR A 72 0.54 -12.34 39.22
CA TYR A 72 0.36 -11.05 38.53
C TYR A 72 0.87 -11.06 37.09
N ALA A 73 1.95 -11.78 36.79
CA ALA A 73 2.43 -11.91 35.41
C ALA A 73 1.36 -12.51 34.48
N SER A 74 0.51 -13.41 35.00
CA SER A 74 -0.58 -14.04 34.25
C SER A 74 -1.81 -13.14 34.05
N LEU A 75 -1.93 -12.05 34.82
CA LEU A 75 -3.07 -11.14 34.81
C LEU A 75 -2.89 -9.94 33.86
N ILE A 76 -1.67 -9.62 33.44
CA ILE A 76 -1.38 -8.42 32.63
C ILE A 76 -1.72 -8.71 31.15
N PRO A 77 -2.70 -8.02 30.53
CA PRO A 77 -3.10 -8.25 29.14
C PRO A 77 -2.17 -7.52 28.14
N VAL A 78 -0.86 -7.81 28.20
CA VAL A 78 0.17 -7.13 27.38
C VAL A 78 -0.14 -7.25 25.89
N SER A 79 -0.60 -8.42 25.44
CA SER A 79 -0.89 -8.68 24.02
C SER A 79 -1.91 -7.71 23.42
N PHE A 80 -2.93 -7.31 24.19
CA PHE A 80 -3.98 -6.41 23.72
C PHE A 80 -3.42 -5.00 23.48
N VAL A 81 -2.84 -4.40 24.52
CA VAL A 81 -2.31 -3.03 24.45
C VAL A 81 -1.21 -2.90 23.40
N LEU A 82 -0.36 -3.92 23.28
CA LEU A 82 0.74 -3.94 22.34
C LEU A 82 0.25 -4.15 20.89
N GLY A 83 -0.78 -4.99 20.69
CA GLY A 83 -1.40 -5.19 19.38
C GLY A 83 -1.99 -3.91 18.78
N PHE A 84 -2.77 -3.15 19.56
CA PHE A 84 -3.32 -1.87 19.09
C PHE A 84 -2.23 -0.84 18.81
N TYR A 85 -1.24 -0.75 19.70
CA TYR A 85 -0.16 0.21 19.57
C TYR A 85 0.71 -0.08 18.33
N VAL A 86 1.15 -1.33 18.14
CA VAL A 86 1.96 -1.71 16.99
C VAL A 86 1.19 -1.52 15.69
N THR A 87 -0.11 -1.83 15.66
CA THR A 87 -0.95 -1.60 14.47
C THR A 87 -1.02 -0.13 14.10
N LEU A 88 -1.18 0.76 15.10
CA LEU A 88 -1.14 2.21 14.90
C LEU A 88 0.21 2.67 14.32
N VAL A 89 1.32 2.17 14.86
CA VAL A 89 2.66 2.50 14.40
C VAL A 89 2.89 2.02 12.97
N VAL A 90 2.55 0.77 12.63
CA VAL A 90 2.68 0.21 11.28
C VAL A 90 1.83 0.99 10.28
N HIS A 91 0.61 1.39 10.65
CA HIS A 91 -0.24 2.22 9.79
C HIS A 91 0.39 3.59 9.50
N ARG A 92 0.94 4.26 10.52
CA ARG A 92 1.67 5.52 10.35
C ARG A 92 2.94 5.34 9.52
N TRP A 93 3.70 4.29 9.77
CA TRP A 93 4.91 3.94 9.01
C TRP A 93 4.61 3.83 7.51
N TRP A 94 3.58 3.07 7.14
CA TRP A 94 3.22 2.90 5.73
C TRP A 94 2.74 4.20 5.09
N ASN A 95 1.91 4.97 5.80
CA ASN A 95 1.43 6.25 5.27
C ASN A 95 2.56 7.28 5.11
N GLN A 96 3.58 7.27 5.98
CA GLN A 96 4.79 8.07 5.80
C GLN A 96 5.54 7.69 4.52
N TYR A 97 5.67 6.39 4.22
CA TYR A 97 6.26 5.92 2.97
C TYR A 97 5.49 6.41 1.74
N LEU A 98 4.16 6.35 1.77
CA LEU A 98 3.31 6.83 0.66
C LEU A 98 3.38 8.37 0.48
N CYS A 99 3.72 9.10 1.53
CA CYS A 99 3.94 10.55 1.51
C CYS A 99 5.33 10.95 1.00
N MET A 100 6.18 10.01 0.57
CA MET A 100 7.47 10.36 0.01
C MET A 100 7.31 11.24 -1.26
N PRO A 101 7.99 12.40 -1.35
CA PRO A 101 7.86 13.30 -2.48
C PRO A 101 8.60 12.75 -3.71
N LEU A 102 7.89 11.99 -4.55
CA LEU A 102 8.39 11.43 -5.80
C LEU A 102 8.03 12.36 -6.98
N PRO A 103 8.99 12.69 -7.88
CA PRO A 103 8.78 13.62 -8.98
C PRO A 103 8.11 12.99 -10.21
N ASP A 104 7.87 11.68 -10.24
CA ASP A 104 7.54 10.93 -11.45
C ASP A 104 6.26 11.39 -12.17
N ALA A 105 5.21 11.75 -11.42
CA ALA A 105 4.01 12.32 -12.03
C ALA A 105 4.30 13.71 -12.62
N LEU A 106 5.02 14.54 -11.87
CA LEU A 106 5.34 15.91 -12.25
C LEU A 106 6.29 15.98 -13.45
N MET A 107 7.29 15.10 -13.53
CA MET A 107 8.24 15.07 -14.66
C MET A 107 7.56 14.71 -15.97
N CYS A 108 6.58 13.79 -15.96
CA CYS A 108 5.79 13.46 -17.14
C CYS A 108 5.01 14.67 -17.64
N VAL A 109 4.37 15.42 -16.74
CA VAL A 109 3.63 16.63 -17.10
C VAL A 109 4.58 17.72 -17.61
N VAL A 110 5.72 17.95 -16.96
CA VAL A 110 6.71 18.94 -17.41
C VAL A 110 7.26 18.60 -18.80
N ALA A 111 7.63 17.34 -19.04
CA ALA A 111 8.13 16.88 -20.33
C ALA A 111 7.09 17.04 -21.45
N GLY A 112 5.80 16.77 -21.16
CA GLY A 112 4.73 16.87 -22.15
C GLY A 112 4.20 18.29 -22.41
N THR A 113 4.35 19.23 -21.46
CA THR A 113 3.67 20.54 -21.54
C THR A 113 4.60 21.74 -21.69
N VAL A 114 5.88 21.62 -21.34
CA VAL A 114 6.85 22.74 -21.37
C VAL A 114 7.75 22.61 -22.60
N HIS A 115 7.45 23.38 -23.63
CA HIS A 115 8.06 23.20 -24.95
C HIS A 115 9.31 24.05 -25.21
N GLY A 116 10.16 23.56 -26.11
CA GLY A 116 11.33 24.26 -26.66
C GLY A 116 12.58 23.39 -26.68
N ARG A 117 13.18 23.21 -27.86
CA ARG A 117 14.45 22.49 -28.05
C ARG A 117 15.68 23.40 -27.88
N ASP A 118 15.46 24.70 -27.79
CA ASP A 118 16.47 25.70 -27.50
C ASP A 118 16.91 25.64 -26.02
N GLU A 119 18.06 26.26 -25.74
CA GLU A 119 18.65 26.31 -24.40
C GLU A 119 17.66 26.83 -23.34
N ARG A 120 16.84 27.83 -23.69
CA ARG A 120 15.84 28.39 -22.78
C ARG A 120 14.73 27.39 -22.44
N GLY A 121 14.23 26.62 -23.42
CA GLY A 121 13.23 25.57 -23.19
C GLY A 121 13.76 24.48 -22.27
N ARG A 122 14.99 24.02 -22.52
CA ARG A 122 15.74 23.11 -21.65
C ARG A 122 15.87 23.67 -20.23
N LEU A 123 16.25 24.93 -20.09
CA LEU A 123 16.42 25.60 -18.81
C LEU A 123 15.11 25.66 -18.01
N TYR A 124 13.97 25.93 -18.65
CA TYR A 124 12.66 25.88 -18.00
C TYR A 124 12.36 24.51 -17.41
N ARG A 125 12.47 23.45 -18.22
CA ARG A 125 12.17 22.07 -17.80
C ARG A 125 13.05 21.62 -16.64
N ARG A 126 14.37 21.81 -16.77
CA ARG A 126 15.34 21.45 -15.72
C ARG A 126 15.13 22.24 -14.44
N THR A 127 14.85 23.55 -14.53
CA THR A 127 14.64 24.40 -13.35
C THR A 127 13.34 24.06 -12.62
N LEU A 128 12.25 23.78 -13.34
CA LEU A 128 11.00 23.31 -12.74
C LEU A 128 11.23 22.02 -11.94
N MET A 129 11.86 21.01 -12.54
CA MET A 129 12.15 19.75 -11.81
C MET A 129 13.12 19.95 -10.65
N ARG A 130 14.10 20.85 -10.79
CA ARG A 130 15.02 21.18 -9.69
C ARG A 130 14.29 21.86 -8.54
N TYR A 131 13.30 22.71 -8.76
CA TYR A 131 12.51 23.30 -7.68
C TYR A 131 11.68 22.25 -6.93
N ALA A 132 11.08 21.29 -7.63
CA ALA A 132 10.41 20.17 -6.97
C ALA A 132 11.39 19.33 -6.14
N GLY A 133 12.54 18.95 -6.74
CA GLY A 133 13.61 18.24 -6.04
C GLY A 133 14.18 19.01 -4.84
N LEU A 134 14.32 20.33 -4.96
CA LEU A 134 14.79 21.19 -3.88
C LEU A 134 13.78 21.21 -2.72
N SER A 135 12.48 21.31 -3.00
CA SER A 135 11.45 21.22 -1.95
C SER A 135 11.51 19.87 -1.23
N ALA A 136 11.64 18.76 -1.98
CA ALA A 136 11.83 17.42 -1.42
C ALA A 136 13.08 17.35 -0.51
N VAL A 137 14.24 17.84 -0.96
CA VAL A 137 15.46 17.85 -0.15
C VAL A 137 15.29 18.68 1.12
N LEU A 138 14.64 19.85 1.03
CA LEU A 138 14.42 20.72 2.20
C LEU A 138 13.49 20.09 3.25
N ILE A 139 12.44 19.38 2.84
CA ILE A 139 11.59 18.66 3.79
C ILE A 139 12.30 17.41 4.33
N LEU A 140 12.98 16.64 3.48
CA LEU A 140 13.65 15.41 3.88
C LEU A 140 14.81 15.66 4.84
N ARG A 141 15.59 16.72 4.65
CA ARG A 141 16.62 17.12 5.63
C ARG A 141 16.05 17.62 6.96
N SER A 142 14.75 17.94 7.01
CA SER A 142 14.07 18.38 8.24
C SER A 142 13.57 17.18 9.05
N VAL A 143 13.10 16.12 8.39
CA VAL A 143 12.48 14.96 9.04
C VAL A 143 13.40 13.72 9.14
N SER A 144 14.44 13.64 8.30
CA SER A 144 15.36 12.50 8.26
C SER A 144 16.75 12.87 8.75
N THR A 145 17.21 12.13 9.76
CA THR A 145 18.56 12.29 10.32
C THR A 145 19.63 11.89 9.31
N ALA A 146 19.39 10.82 8.53
CA ALA A 146 20.27 10.39 7.45
C ALA A 146 20.46 11.46 6.36
N VAL A 147 19.40 12.21 6.01
CA VAL A 147 19.48 13.30 5.03
C VAL A 147 20.06 14.56 5.66
N PHE A 148 19.73 14.87 6.92
CA PHE A 148 20.31 16.01 7.62
C PHE A 148 21.82 15.90 7.75
N LYS A 149 22.35 14.69 8.05
CA LYS A 149 23.81 14.44 8.07
C LYS A 149 24.47 14.66 6.72
N ARG A 150 23.77 14.40 5.61
CA ARG A 150 24.24 14.67 4.25
C ARG A 150 24.15 16.16 3.89
N PHE A 151 23.12 16.87 4.37
CA PHE A 151 22.92 18.30 4.12
C PHE A 151 22.72 19.12 5.41
N PRO A 152 23.76 19.28 6.25
CA PRO A 152 23.61 19.93 7.55
C PRO A 152 23.27 21.42 7.45
N THR A 153 23.73 22.08 6.40
CA THR A 153 23.48 23.50 6.14
C THR A 153 22.93 23.72 4.74
N VAL A 154 22.34 24.89 4.48
CA VAL A 154 21.87 25.28 3.15
C VAL A 154 23.03 25.37 2.16
N ASP A 155 24.25 25.68 2.62
CA ASP A 155 25.46 25.62 1.81
C ASP A 155 25.69 24.25 1.16
N HIS A 156 25.52 23.16 1.92
CA HIS A 156 25.66 21.81 1.38
C HIS A 156 24.59 21.51 0.31
N VAL A 157 23.38 22.06 0.45
CA VAL A 157 22.32 21.94 -0.57
C VAL A 157 22.69 22.69 -1.85
N VAL A 158 23.39 23.82 -1.72
CA VAL A 158 23.90 24.59 -2.86
C VAL A 158 25.07 23.89 -3.54
N GLU A 159 26.04 23.41 -2.77
CA GLU A 159 27.21 22.69 -3.28
C GLU A 159 26.85 21.38 -3.97
N ALA A 160 25.81 20.70 -3.47
CA ALA A 160 25.26 19.52 -4.12
C ALA A 160 24.44 19.81 -5.40
N GLY A 161 24.24 21.08 -5.77
CA GLY A 161 23.59 21.47 -7.02
C GLY A 161 22.06 21.51 -7.01
N PHE A 162 21.41 21.30 -5.86
CA PHE A 162 19.96 21.43 -5.75
C PHE A 162 19.49 22.90 -5.75
N MET A 163 20.30 23.80 -5.18
CA MET A 163 20.02 25.23 -5.09
C MET A 163 21.18 26.04 -5.70
N THR A 164 20.88 27.10 -6.44
CA THR A 164 21.94 28.01 -6.93
C THR A 164 22.31 29.06 -5.87
N ARG A 165 23.48 29.70 -6.01
CA ARG A 165 23.92 30.77 -5.08
C ARG A 165 22.95 31.97 -5.09
N GLU A 166 22.39 32.32 -6.25
CA GLU A 166 21.39 33.39 -6.37
C GLU A 166 20.04 33.02 -5.73
N GLU A 167 19.62 31.77 -5.87
CA GLU A 167 18.42 31.28 -5.19
C GLU A 167 18.60 31.26 -3.68
N ARG A 168 19.79 30.90 -3.18
CA ARG A 168 20.08 31.00 -1.75
C ARG A 168 19.92 32.42 -1.25
N LYS A 169 20.47 33.41 -1.96
CA LYS A 169 20.31 34.82 -1.61
C LYS A 169 18.83 35.21 -1.54
N LYS A 170 18.03 34.79 -2.52
CA LYS A 170 16.56 35.00 -2.49
C LYS A 170 15.90 34.26 -1.33
N PHE A 171 16.32 33.02 -1.05
CA PHE A 171 15.79 32.17 0.01
C PHE A 171 16.02 32.75 1.40
N GLU A 172 17.22 33.28 1.66
CA GLU A 172 17.61 33.87 2.94
C GLU A 172 16.96 35.23 3.17
N ASN A 173 16.80 36.04 2.12
CA ASN A 173 16.14 37.35 2.20
C ASN A 173 14.63 37.27 2.47
N LEU A 174 14.00 36.10 2.35
CA LEU A 174 12.61 35.90 2.76
C LEU A 174 12.52 35.87 4.29
N ASN A 175 11.93 36.93 4.86
CA ASN A 175 11.68 37.04 6.29
C ASN A 175 10.55 36.09 6.73
N SER A 176 10.93 34.92 7.23
CA SER A 176 10.02 33.94 7.82
C SER A 176 10.77 33.16 8.88
N SER A 177 10.19 33.06 10.08
CA SER A 177 10.69 32.23 11.18
C SER A 177 10.37 30.75 11.02
N TYR A 178 9.46 30.41 10.11
CA TYR A 178 9.00 29.04 9.88
C TYR A 178 9.89 28.29 8.89
N ASN A 179 9.77 26.96 8.87
CA ASN A 179 10.47 26.12 7.89
C ASN A 179 10.08 26.52 6.46
N LYS A 180 11.09 26.73 5.59
CA LYS A 180 10.95 27.25 4.24
C LYS A 180 10.94 26.19 3.13
N TYR A 181 10.66 24.91 3.44
CA TYR A 181 10.56 23.85 2.44
C TYR A 181 9.53 24.13 1.32
N TRP A 182 8.55 24.99 1.58
CA TRP A 182 7.49 25.39 0.65
C TRP A 182 7.91 26.45 -0.38
N VAL A 183 9.03 27.16 -0.15
CA VAL A 183 9.48 28.27 -0.99
C VAL A 183 9.73 27.84 -2.44
N PRO A 184 10.44 26.71 -2.72
CA PRO A 184 10.63 26.25 -4.09
C PRO A 184 9.33 25.89 -4.82
N CYS A 185 8.29 25.44 -4.11
CA CYS A 185 6.98 25.19 -4.74
C CYS A 185 6.34 26.49 -5.23
N VAL A 186 6.49 27.59 -4.49
CA VAL A 186 6.02 28.91 -4.96
C VAL A 186 6.84 29.40 -6.15
N TRP A 187 8.16 29.20 -6.13
CA TRP A 187 9.01 29.50 -7.28
C TRP A 187 8.63 28.69 -8.51
N PHE A 188 8.27 27.41 -8.34
CA PHE A 188 7.77 26.55 -9.40
C PHE A 188 6.50 27.12 -10.03
N SER A 189 5.49 27.46 -9.23
CA SER A 189 4.24 28.04 -9.73
C SER A 189 4.47 29.34 -10.50
N ASN A 190 5.35 30.21 -9.99
CA ASN A 190 5.69 31.46 -10.66
C ASN A 190 6.44 31.23 -11.98
N LEU A 191 7.37 30.26 -12.01
CA LEU A 191 8.12 29.91 -13.21
C LEU A 191 7.22 29.27 -14.27
N ALA A 192 6.26 28.43 -13.86
CA ALA A 192 5.26 27.85 -14.74
C ALA A 192 4.33 28.92 -15.35
N ALA A 193 3.85 29.86 -14.52
CA ALA A 193 3.07 31.00 -15.00
C ALA A 193 3.88 31.88 -15.97
N GLN A 194 5.18 32.08 -15.72
CA GLN A 194 6.07 32.78 -16.64
C GLN A 194 6.24 32.03 -17.97
N ALA A 195 6.51 30.72 -17.92
CA ALA A 195 6.60 29.86 -19.11
C ALA A 195 5.32 29.91 -19.95
N ARG A 196 4.15 29.98 -19.31
CA ARG A 196 2.86 30.16 -19.99
C ARG A 196 2.75 31.51 -20.70
N ARG A 197 3.15 32.61 -20.04
CA ARG A 197 3.16 33.96 -20.66
C ARG A 197 4.13 34.05 -21.83
N GLU A 198 5.26 33.35 -21.75
CA GLU A 198 6.26 33.27 -22.81
C GLU A 198 5.90 32.26 -23.92
N GLY A 199 4.71 31.64 -23.87
CA GLY A 199 4.24 30.69 -24.89
C GLY A 199 4.96 29.33 -24.88
N ARG A 200 5.76 29.04 -23.84
CA ARG A 200 6.42 27.73 -23.65
C ARG A 200 5.43 26.65 -23.24
N ILE A 201 4.42 27.04 -22.46
CA ILE A 201 3.23 26.23 -22.21
C ILE A 201 2.13 26.79 -23.12
N ARG A 202 1.56 25.96 -23.98
CA ARG A 202 0.62 26.40 -25.02
C ARG A 202 -0.77 26.67 -24.44
N ASP A 203 -1.28 25.74 -23.64
CA ASP A 203 -2.67 25.73 -23.20
C ASP A 203 -2.83 26.06 -21.71
N ASN A 204 -3.95 26.67 -21.36
CA ASN A 204 -4.29 26.93 -19.95
C ASN A 204 -4.57 25.63 -19.18
N SER A 205 -5.14 24.63 -19.85
CA SER A 205 -5.37 23.30 -19.27
C SER A 205 -4.05 22.60 -18.91
N ALA A 206 -3.00 22.77 -19.73
CA ALA A 206 -1.68 22.24 -19.47
C ALA A 206 -1.03 22.89 -18.24
N LEU A 207 -1.15 24.21 -18.11
CA LEU A 207 -0.71 24.92 -16.89
C LEU A 207 -1.48 24.45 -15.66
N LYS A 208 -2.81 24.29 -15.76
CA LYS A 208 -3.65 23.80 -14.67
C LYS A 208 -3.18 22.43 -14.18
N LEU A 209 -3.00 21.47 -15.10
CA LEU A 209 -2.52 20.12 -14.77
C LEU A 209 -1.16 20.16 -14.05
N LEU A 210 -0.24 20.99 -14.52
CA LEU A 210 1.08 21.14 -13.92
C LEU A 210 1.02 21.72 -12.49
N LEU A 211 0.09 22.63 -12.20
CA LEU A 211 -0.12 23.17 -10.85
C LEU A 211 -0.89 22.20 -9.93
N GLU A 212 -1.80 21.40 -10.48
CA GLU A 212 -2.50 20.34 -9.74
C GLU A 212 -1.52 19.28 -9.26
N GLU A 213 -0.65 18.77 -10.15
CA GLU A 213 0.38 17.79 -9.79
C GLU A 213 1.40 18.35 -8.80
N LEU A 214 1.77 19.63 -8.93
CA LEU A 214 2.61 20.30 -7.93
C LEU A 214 1.92 20.35 -6.56
N THR A 215 0.61 20.60 -6.52
CA THR A 215 -0.15 20.66 -5.27
C THR A 215 -0.21 19.30 -4.59
N VAL A 216 -0.38 18.22 -5.36
CA VAL A 216 -0.26 16.83 -4.85
C VAL A 216 1.13 16.59 -4.26
N PHE A 217 2.18 16.96 -4.98
CA PHE A 217 3.57 16.84 -4.52
C PHE A 217 3.84 17.65 -3.23
N ARG A 218 3.38 18.90 -3.19
CA ARG A 218 3.46 19.80 -2.01
C ARG A 218 2.67 19.24 -0.83
N GLY A 219 1.52 18.62 -1.09
CA GLY A 219 0.70 17.93 -0.09
C GLY A 219 1.45 16.78 0.57
N LYS A 220 2.15 15.95 -0.23
CA LYS A 220 3.04 14.90 0.28
C LYS A 220 4.15 15.45 1.19
N CYS A 221 4.80 16.54 0.79
CA CYS A 221 5.79 17.22 1.63
C CYS A 221 5.18 17.73 2.95
N GLY A 222 3.97 18.31 2.90
CA GLY A 222 3.25 18.76 4.09
C GLY A 222 2.90 17.61 5.04
N MET A 223 2.48 16.45 4.49
CA MET A 223 2.19 15.27 5.30
C MET A 223 3.42 14.73 6.02
N LEU A 224 4.60 14.74 5.39
CA LEU A 224 5.84 14.39 6.08
C LEU A 224 6.11 15.32 7.28
N PHE A 225 5.92 16.63 7.10
CA PHE A 225 6.04 17.59 8.20
C PHE A 225 5.03 17.31 9.32
N HIS A 226 3.79 16.94 8.98
CA HIS A 226 2.77 16.60 9.97
C HIS A 226 3.08 15.32 10.75
N TYR A 227 3.62 14.29 10.10
CA TYR A 227 4.00 13.06 10.80
C TYR A 227 5.20 13.24 11.74
N ASP A 228 6.16 14.07 11.34
CA ASP A 228 7.32 14.45 12.16
C ASP A 228 6.91 15.30 13.36
N TRP A 229 6.09 16.33 13.14
CA TRP A 229 5.63 17.20 14.22
C TRP A 229 4.65 16.50 15.17
N ILE A 230 3.68 15.76 14.63
CA ILE A 230 2.64 15.07 15.39
C ILE A 230 2.96 13.58 15.49
N SER A 231 3.82 13.28 16.45
CA SER A 231 4.16 11.91 16.87
C SER A 231 2.98 11.19 17.54
N VAL A 232 3.12 9.87 17.73
CA VAL A 232 2.19 9.12 18.59
C VAL A 232 2.20 9.74 19.99
N PRO A 233 1.04 9.97 20.66
CA PRO A 233 1.01 10.61 21.96
C PRO A 233 1.95 9.95 22.96
N LEU A 234 2.80 10.74 23.60
CA LEU A 234 3.84 10.25 24.51
C LEU A 234 3.26 9.35 25.61
N VAL A 235 2.12 9.74 26.19
CA VAL A 235 1.41 8.96 27.19
C VAL A 235 1.06 7.55 26.71
N TYR A 236 0.73 7.39 25.43
CA TYR A 236 0.40 6.07 24.89
C TYR A 236 1.65 5.19 24.77
N THR A 237 2.74 5.75 24.24
CA THR A 237 4.05 5.06 24.21
C THR A 237 4.52 4.67 25.62
N GLN A 238 4.34 5.55 26.61
CA GLN A 238 4.68 5.27 28.00
C GLN A 238 3.83 4.15 28.59
N VAL A 239 2.50 4.17 28.40
CA VAL A 239 1.59 3.12 28.92
C VAL A 239 1.99 1.74 28.38
N VAL A 240 2.27 1.63 27.09
CA VAL A 240 2.68 0.35 26.47
C VAL A 240 4.02 -0.12 27.04
N THR A 241 4.99 0.80 27.15
CA THR A 241 6.33 0.49 27.71
C THR A 241 6.22 0.02 29.17
N ILE A 242 5.44 0.73 30.00
CA ILE A 242 5.19 0.36 31.39
C ILE A 242 4.53 -1.02 31.48
N ALA A 243 3.54 -1.32 30.65
CA ALA A 243 2.88 -2.63 30.65
C ALA A 243 3.87 -3.77 30.34
N VAL A 244 4.72 -3.61 29.32
CA VAL A 244 5.73 -4.62 28.94
C VAL A 244 6.80 -4.77 30.01
N TYR A 245 7.35 -3.66 30.52
CA TYR A 245 8.43 -3.70 31.50
C TYR A 245 7.95 -4.18 32.87
N SER A 246 6.72 -3.85 33.27
CA SER A 246 6.13 -4.37 34.51
C SER A 246 5.85 -5.87 34.42
N TYR A 247 5.43 -6.35 33.25
CA TYR A 247 5.32 -7.78 32.97
C TYR A 247 6.66 -8.49 33.11
N PHE A 248 7.74 -7.97 32.51
CA PHE A 248 9.06 -8.58 32.64
C PHE A 248 9.67 -8.44 34.03
N LEU A 249 9.35 -7.38 34.77
CA LEU A 249 9.71 -7.27 36.19
C LEU A 249 9.04 -8.37 37.01
N ALA A 250 7.74 -8.62 36.78
CA ALA A 250 7.04 -9.72 37.42
C ALA A 250 7.63 -11.08 37.00
N CYS A 251 7.97 -11.30 35.73
CA CYS A 251 8.61 -12.53 35.27
C CYS A 251 10.03 -12.73 35.81
N LEU A 252 10.80 -11.66 36.01
CA LEU A 252 12.17 -11.72 36.53
C LEU A 252 12.23 -12.39 37.91
N ILE A 253 11.21 -12.15 38.73
CA ILE A 253 11.06 -12.72 40.07
C ILE A 253 10.19 -13.97 40.01
N GLY A 254 8.99 -13.88 39.43
CA GLY A 254 7.98 -14.95 39.44
C GLY A 254 8.35 -16.20 38.65
N ARG A 255 9.35 -16.14 37.76
CA ARG A 255 9.84 -17.30 37.00
C ARG A 255 11.17 -17.84 37.52
N GLN A 256 11.57 -17.50 38.73
CA GLN A 256 12.75 -18.09 39.37
C GLN A 256 12.47 -19.55 39.73
N PHE A 257 13.45 -20.42 39.48
CA PHE A 257 13.35 -21.82 39.89
C PHE A 257 13.53 -21.92 41.41
N LEU A 258 12.50 -22.43 42.09
CA LEU A 258 12.51 -22.66 43.54
C LEU A 258 13.10 -24.03 43.87
N ASP A 259 13.43 -24.24 45.14
CA ASP A 259 13.87 -25.54 45.67
C ASP A 259 12.78 -26.62 45.50
N PRO A 260 13.00 -27.64 44.66
CA PRO A 260 12.02 -28.71 44.42
C PRO A 260 11.67 -29.51 45.69
N ALA A 261 12.56 -29.54 46.68
CA ALA A 261 12.31 -30.26 47.93
C ALA A 261 11.17 -29.66 48.76
N GLN A 262 10.80 -28.39 48.52
CA GLN A 262 9.68 -27.73 49.18
C GLN A 262 8.31 -28.14 48.65
N GLY A 263 8.26 -28.77 47.48
CA GLY A 263 7.00 -29.28 46.91
C GLY A 263 5.97 -28.21 46.55
N TYR A 264 6.42 -27.02 46.14
CA TYR A 264 5.51 -25.97 45.64
C TYR A 264 4.87 -26.39 44.31
N GLU A 265 3.55 -26.22 44.19
CA GLU A 265 2.82 -26.53 42.97
C GLU A 265 3.38 -25.73 41.78
N GLY A 266 3.62 -26.41 40.65
CA GLY A 266 4.22 -25.81 39.45
C GLY A 266 5.73 -25.59 39.50
N HIS A 267 6.40 -25.81 40.64
CA HIS A 267 7.83 -25.51 40.84
C HIS A 267 8.65 -26.75 41.23
N ASN A 268 8.42 -27.88 40.56
CA ASN A 268 9.05 -29.17 40.88
C ASN A 268 10.35 -29.46 40.10
N LEU A 269 10.77 -28.54 39.22
CA LEU A 269 11.84 -28.75 38.25
C LEU A 269 12.74 -27.51 38.22
N ASP A 270 14.05 -27.70 38.34
CA ASP A 270 15.05 -26.64 38.16
C ASP A 270 15.86 -26.91 36.88
N LEU A 271 15.65 -26.08 35.85
CA LEU A 271 16.40 -26.14 34.59
C LEU A 271 17.63 -25.22 34.56
N CYS A 272 17.85 -24.46 35.64
CA CYS A 272 18.82 -23.37 35.77
C CYS A 272 18.60 -22.17 34.82
N VAL A 273 18.18 -22.42 33.57
CA VAL A 273 17.91 -21.42 32.53
C VAL A 273 16.44 -21.46 32.14
N PRO A 274 15.72 -20.33 32.20
CA PRO A 274 14.27 -20.29 31.98
C PRO A 274 13.95 -20.18 30.47
N ILE A 275 14.13 -21.26 29.71
CA ILE A 275 14.04 -21.28 28.23
C ILE A 275 12.72 -20.66 27.72
N PHE A 276 11.57 -21.06 28.27
CA PHE A 276 10.28 -20.54 27.81
C PHE A 276 10.04 -19.08 28.20
N THR A 277 10.62 -18.60 29.32
CA THR A 277 10.60 -17.19 29.68
C THR A 277 11.45 -16.36 28.71
N LEU A 278 12.59 -16.90 28.26
CA LEU A 278 13.40 -16.25 27.21
C LEU A 278 12.66 -16.22 25.86
N LEU A 279 11.91 -17.27 25.50
CA LEU A 279 11.05 -17.24 24.31
C LEU A 279 9.91 -16.21 24.44
N GLN A 280 9.27 -16.10 25.61
CA GLN A 280 8.30 -15.04 25.90
C GLN A 280 8.95 -13.65 25.84
N PHE A 281 10.20 -13.53 26.26
CA PHE A 281 10.99 -12.31 26.13
C PHE A 281 11.16 -11.91 24.66
N PHE A 282 11.62 -12.83 23.82
CA PHE A 282 11.69 -12.60 22.37
C PHE A 282 10.34 -12.19 21.79
N PHE A 283 9.25 -12.82 22.22
CA PHE A 283 7.92 -12.48 21.70
C PHE A 283 7.48 -11.07 22.09
N TYR A 284 7.36 -10.74 23.38
CA TYR A 284 6.81 -9.45 23.82
C TYR A 284 7.78 -8.28 23.66
N ALA A 285 9.05 -8.46 24.03
CA ALA A 285 10.04 -7.40 23.85
C ALA A 285 10.35 -7.19 22.36
N GLY A 286 10.38 -8.27 21.56
CA GLY A 286 10.54 -8.16 20.11
C GLY A 286 9.37 -7.47 19.44
N TRP A 287 8.14 -7.77 19.87
CA TRP A 287 6.96 -7.09 19.34
C TRP A 287 6.93 -5.61 19.72
N LEU A 288 7.41 -5.23 20.91
CA LEU A 288 7.66 -3.82 21.26
C LEU A 288 8.75 -3.19 20.36
N LYS A 289 9.84 -3.92 20.09
CA LYS A 289 10.92 -3.45 19.19
C LYS A 289 10.44 -3.17 17.77
N VAL A 290 9.44 -3.90 17.27
CA VAL A 290 8.80 -3.57 15.98
C VAL A 290 8.26 -2.14 16.01
N ALA A 291 7.57 -1.75 17.09
CA ALA A 291 7.10 -0.37 17.20
C ALA A 291 8.25 0.62 17.41
N GLU A 292 9.24 0.31 18.25
CA GLU A 292 10.40 1.18 18.48
C GLU A 292 11.16 1.49 17.20
N GLN A 293 11.32 0.51 16.30
CA GLN A 293 12.00 0.70 15.02
C GLN A 293 11.14 1.53 14.04
N LEU A 294 9.84 1.24 13.95
CA LEU A 294 8.97 1.84 12.94
C LEU A 294 8.37 3.20 13.35
N ILE A 295 8.53 3.61 14.61
CA ILE A 295 7.98 4.88 15.12
C ILE A 295 8.59 6.09 14.40
N ASN A 296 9.87 6.01 14.02
CA ASN A 296 10.57 7.00 13.22
C ASN A 296 11.37 6.31 12.10
N PRO A 297 10.74 6.07 10.93
CA PRO A 297 11.40 5.36 9.81
C PRO A 297 12.37 6.23 9.00
N PHE A 298 12.65 7.45 9.45
CA PHE A 298 13.55 8.40 8.82
C PHE A 298 14.92 8.48 9.54
N GLY A 299 15.20 7.49 10.40
CA GLY A 299 16.45 7.31 11.11
C GLY A 299 17.56 6.70 10.25
N GLU A 300 18.37 5.85 10.89
CA GLU A 300 19.51 5.14 10.30
C GLU A 300 19.51 3.65 10.67
N ASP A 301 18.38 3.12 11.17
CA ASP A 301 18.25 1.70 11.44
C ASP A 301 18.30 0.89 10.14
N ASP A 302 18.59 -0.41 10.26
CA ASP A 302 18.74 -1.29 9.10
C ASP A 302 17.49 -1.29 8.20
N ASP A 303 16.30 -1.13 8.78
CA ASP A 303 15.01 -1.19 8.07
C ASP A 303 14.33 0.17 7.89
N ASP A 304 15.04 1.27 8.18
CA ASP A 304 14.57 2.62 7.89
C ASP A 304 14.58 2.90 6.38
N PHE A 305 13.82 3.93 5.96
CA PHE A 305 13.69 4.29 4.56
C PHE A 305 15.00 4.82 3.98
N GLU A 306 15.34 4.38 2.77
CA GLU A 306 16.53 4.84 2.03
C GLU A 306 16.31 6.22 1.37
N THR A 307 16.13 7.23 2.20
CA THR A 307 15.83 8.60 1.77
C THR A 307 16.90 9.22 0.88
N ASN A 308 18.19 9.01 1.20
CA ASN A 308 19.30 9.49 0.38
C ASN A 308 19.32 8.87 -1.03
N PHE A 309 19.08 7.56 -1.12
CA PHE A 309 18.97 6.86 -2.41
C PHE A 309 17.81 7.43 -3.24
N LEU A 310 16.64 7.65 -2.61
CA LEU A 310 15.49 8.23 -3.30
C LEU A 310 15.76 9.64 -3.80
N ILE A 311 16.48 10.48 -3.04
CA ILE A 311 16.90 11.81 -3.49
C ILE A 311 17.74 11.71 -4.78
N ASP A 312 18.75 10.84 -4.79
CA ASP A 312 19.66 10.69 -5.92
C ASP A 312 18.93 10.14 -7.15
N ARG A 313 18.15 9.07 -6.97
CA ARG A 313 17.32 8.48 -8.03
C ARG A 313 16.36 9.52 -8.60
N ASN A 314 15.64 10.23 -7.74
CA ASN A 314 14.62 11.18 -8.19
C ASN A 314 15.23 12.35 -8.94
N PHE A 315 16.38 12.86 -8.49
CA PHE A 315 17.06 13.94 -9.19
C PHE A 315 17.60 13.49 -10.55
N GLN A 316 18.25 12.32 -10.61
CA GLN A 316 18.78 11.79 -11.86
C GLN A 316 17.68 11.50 -12.88
N VAL A 317 16.65 10.74 -12.49
CA VAL A 317 15.56 10.33 -13.38
C VAL A 317 14.75 11.53 -13.87
N SER A 318 14.43 12.47 -12.97
CA SER A 318 13.67 13.66 -13.38
C SER A 318 14.45 14.57 -14.34
N MET A 319 15.76 14.74 -14.14
CA MET A 319 16.59 15.52 -15.06
C MET A 319 16.73 14.84 -16.42
N LEU A 320 16.87 13.51 -16.45
CA LEU A 320 16.93 12.74 -17.69
C LEU A 320 15.62 12.84 -18.49
N ALA A 321 14.49 12.63 -17.82
CA ALA A 321 13.17 12.60 -18.43
C ALA A 321 12.75 13.93 -19.06
N VAL A 322 13.08 15.06 -18.43
CA VAL A 322 12.68 16.37 -18.94
C VAL A 322 13.74 17.02 -19.83
N ASP A 323 14.91 16.41 -20.01
CA ASP A 323 16.00 16.97 -20.80
C ASP A 323 16.30 16.11 -22.03
N GLU A 324 16.95 14.96 -21.82
CA GLU A 324 17.39 14.08 -22.91
C GLU A 324 16.20 13.41 -23.59
N MET A 325 15.18 13.00 -22.82
CA MET A 325 13.99 12.35 -23.37
C MET A 325 12.94 13.35 -23.93
N TYR A 326 13.20 14.66 -23.86
CA TYR A 326 12.23 15.64 -24.34
C TYR A 326 12.14 15.59 -25.87
N ASP A 327 10.98 15.16 -26.38
CA ASP A 327 10.68 15.13 -27.82
C ASP A 327 11.66 14.26 -28.62
N ASP A 328 12.27 13.28 -27.94
CA ASP A 328 13.17 12.26 -28.48
C ASP A 328 12.46 10.90 -28.44
N LEU A 329 11.68 10.65 -29.48
CA LEU A 329 10.89 9.42 -29.65
C LEU A 329 11.53 8.54 -30.71
N ALA A 330 11.42 7.23 -30.53
CA ALA A 330 11.69 6.28 -31.61
C ALA A 330 10.75 6.55 -32.80
N MET A 331 11.19 6.18 -34.01
CA MET A 331 10.36 6.29 -35.20
C MET A 331 9.09 5.44 -35.03
N LEU A 332 7.94 5.99 -35.45
CA LEU A 332 6.69 5.27 -35.39
C LEU A 332 6.69 4.13 -36.41
N GLU A 333 6.59 2.91 -35.90
CA GLU A 333 6.51 1.68 -36.67
C GLU A 333 5.18 0.97 -36.37
N LYS A 334 4.70 0.19 -37.33
CA LYS A 334 3.59 -0.74 -37.09
C LYS A 334 4.09 -1.81 -36.10
N ASP A 335 3.30 -2.10 -35.09
CA ASP A 335 3.65 -3.14 -34.13
C ASP A 335 3.55 -4.55 -34.74
N LEU A 336 4.07 -5.55 -34.01
CA LEU A 336 4.13 -6.95 -34.44
C LEU A 336 2.74 -7.56 -34.73
N TYR A 337 1.68 -7.01 -34.12
CA TYR A 337 0.31 -7.51 -34.19
C TYR A 337 -0.59 -6.62 -35.03
N TRP A 338 -0.03 -5.72 -35.86
CA TRP A 338 -0.77 -4.68 -36.57
C TRP A 338 -1.98 -5.18 -37.39
N ASP A 339 -1.81 -6.28 -38.12
CA ASP A 339 -2.88 -6.90 -38.93
C ASP A 339 -3.51 -8.14 -38.25
N ALA A 340 -3.09 -8.47 -37.02
CA ALA A 340 -3.62 -9.60 -36.28
C ALA A 340 -4.88 -9.20 -35.51
N THR A 341 -5.95 -10.00 -35.61
CA THR A 341 -7.19 -9.79 -34.85
C THR A 341 -6.99 -10.00 -33.34
N GLU A 342 -6.06 -10.88 -32.96
CA GLU A 342 -5.73 -11.20 -31.57
C GLU A 342 -4.23 -10.97 -31.28
N ALA A 343 -3.92 -9.92 -30.52
CA ALA A 343 -2.55 -9.62 -30.09
C ALA A 343 -2.15 -10.49 -28.89
N ARG A 344 -1.59 -11.69 -29.14
CA ARG A 344 -1.14 -12.61 -28.09
C ARG A 344 0.39 -12.71 -28.03
N ALA A 345 0.97 -12.22 -26.93
CA ALA A 345 2.38 -12.40 -26.62
C ALA A 345 2.75 -13.88 -26.43
N PRO A 346 3.92 -14.35 -26.92
CA PRO A 346 4.37 -15.72 -26.72
C PRO A 346 4.71 -15.98 -25.25
N TYR A 347 4.54 -17.23 -24.82
CA TYR A 347 4.89 -17.68 -23.47
C TYR A 347 6.19 -18.49 -23.50
N THR A 348 7.03 -18.31 -22.49
CA THR A 348 8.20 -19.19 -22.29
C THR A 348 7.76 -20.59 -21.88
N ALA A 349 8.62 -21.59 -22.09
CA ALA A 349 8.34 -22.97 -21.67
C ALA A 349 8.03 -23.07 -20.16
N ALA A 350 8.67 -22.25 -19.32
CA ALA A 350 8.45 -22.24 -17.88
C ALA A 350 7.04 -21.75 -17.47
N THR A 351 6.36 -20.98 -18.32
CA THR A 351 5.03 -20.41 -18.05
C THR A 351 3.93 -20.96 -18.94
N ALA A 352 4.25 -21.88 -19.86
CA ALA A 352 3.30 -22.46 -20.80
C ALA A 352 2.12 -23.18 -20.12
N PHE A 353 2.33 -23.76 -18.93
CA PHE A 353 1.28 -24.43 -18.16
C PHE A 353 0.14 -23.47 -17.75
N LEU A 354 0.39 -22.16 -17.66
CA LEU A 354 -0.64 -21.17 -17.33
C LEU A 354 -1.66 -21.02 -18.47
N LEU A 355 -1.28 -21.34 -19.71
CA LEU A 355 -2.19 -21.26 -20.87
C LEU A 355 -3.29 -22.31 -20.83
N GLN A 356 -3.15 -23.33 -19.98
CA GLN A 356 -4.16 -24.38 -19.81
C GLN A 356 -5.33 -23.91 -18.92
N GLN A 357 -5.20 -22.76 -18.24
CA GLN A 357 -6.28 -22.19 -17.45
C GLN A 357 -7.26 -21.46 -18.38
N PRO A 358 -8.57 -21.72 -18.29
CA PRO A 358 -9.55 -20.99 -19.08
C PRO A 358 -9.58 -19.52 -18.68
N SER A 359 -9.92 -18.64 -19.63
CA SER A 359 -10.14 -17.22 -19.34
C SER A 359 -11.28 -17.08 -18.34
N PHE A 360 -11.01 -16.43 -17.22
CA PHE A 360 -12.03 -16.14 -16.22
C PHE A 360 -13.01 -15.09 -16.77
N GLN A 361 -14.24 -15.51 -17.07
CA GLN A 361 -15.30 -14.62 -17.57
C GLN A 361 -16.12 -13.99 -16.44
N GLY A 362 -16.16 -14.62 -15.27
CA GLY A 362 -16.95 -14.18 -14.11
C GLY A 362 -17.62 -15.36 -13.42
N SER A 363 -17.92 -15.22 -12.13
CA SER A 363 -18.48 -16.31 -11.32
C SER A 363 -19.91 -16.71 -11.70
N THR A 364 -20.63 -15.84 -12.41
CA THR A 364 -22.04 -16.02 -12.76
C THR A 364 -22.25 -16.85 -14.03
N PHE A 365 -21.20 -17.08 -14.83
CA PHE A 365 -21.31 -17.83 -16.09
C PHE A 365 -21.53 -19.34 -15.88
N ASP A 366 -21.31 -19.84 -14.66
CA ASP A 366 -21.66 -21.20 -14.25
C ASP A 366 -23.12 -21.33 -13.80
N ILE A 367 -23.88 -20.22 -13.73
CA ILE A 367 -25.29 -20.24 -13.32
C ILE A 367 -26.15 -20.72 -14.50
N THR A 368 -26.70 -21.93 -14.36
CA THR A 368 -27.69 -22.46 -15.28
C THR A 368 -29.10 -22.06 -14.83
N LEU A 369 -29.78 -21.23 -15.61
CA LEU A 369 -31.20 -20.91 -15.41
C LEU A 369 -32.09 -21.86 -16.22
N ALA A 370 -33.26 -22.21 -15.69
CA ALA A 370 -34.25 -22.94 -16.45
C ALA A 370 -34.73 -22.10 -17.65
N LYS A 371 -35.06 -22.74 -18.77
CA LYS A 371 -35.48 -22.03 -20.01
C LYS A 371 -36.67 -21.11 -19.80
N GLU A 372 -37.53 -21.41 -18.82
CA GLU A 372 -38.69 -20.63 -18.44
C GLU A 372 -38.28 -19.31 -17.76
N ASP A 373 -37.26 -19.35 -16.89
CA ASP A 373 -36.72 -18.20 -16.17
C ASP A 373 -35.80 -17.31 -17.06
N MET A 374 -35.35 -17.84 -18.21
CA MET A 374 -34.54 -17.10 -19.18
C MET A 374 -35.39 -16.24 -20.15
N GLN A 375 -36.72 -16.38 -20.12
CA GLN A 375 -37.58 -15.59 -20.99
C GLN A 375 -37.71 -14.16 -20.48
N PHE A 376 -37.41 -13.18 -21.34
CA PHE A 376 -37.69 -11.79 -21.04
C PHE A 376 -39.20 -11.58 -20.94
N GLN A 377 -39.67 -11.22 -19.75
CA GLN A 377 -41.05 -10.82 -19.56
C GLN A 377 -41.26 -9.49 -20.31
N ARG A 378 -42.05 -9.50 -21.38
CA ARG A 378 -42.48 -8.26 -22.03
C ARG A 378 -43.38 -7.50 -21.06
N LEU A 379 -42.99 -6.28 -20.71
CA LEU A 379 -43.87 -5.30 -20.07
C LEU A 379 -44.84 -4.76 -21.14
N ASP A 380 -45.83 -5.57 -21.52
CA ASP A 380 -46.93 -5.10 -22.35
C ASP A 380 -47.93 -4.35 -21.44
N GLY A 381 -47.89 -3.01 -21.49
CA GLY A 381 -48.98 -2.13 -21.06
C GLY A 381 -48.88 -1.52 -19.66
N ALA A 382 -47.95 -0.58 -19.45
CA ALA A 382 -48.11 0.44 -18.41
C ALA A 382 -49.01 1.58 -18.93
N ASP A 383 -50.31 1.31 -19.06
CA ASP A 383 -51.35 2.34 -19.16
C ASP A 383 -52.66 1.77 -18.55
N GLY A 384 -52.89 2.03 -17.26
CA GLY A 384 -54.13 1.66 -16.55
C GLY A 384 -53.97 1.75 -15.02
N PRO A 385 -54.96 2.27 -14.27
CA PRO A 385 -54.72 3.21 -13.16
C PRO A 385 -54.24 2.57 -11.86
N LEU A 386 -53.45 3.35 -11.12
CA LEU A 386 -53.12 3.18 -9.71
C LEU A 386 -54.39 2.88 -8.89
N GLY A 387 -54.57 1.60 -8.54
CA GLY A 387 -55.68 1.13 -7.71
C GLY A 387 -55.30 -0.15 -6.98
N GLU A 388 -54.99 0.00 -5.70
CA GLU A 388 -55.03 -0.99 -4.62
C GLU A 388 -54.75 -2.47 -4.95
N ALA A 389 -53.52 -2.91 -4.65
CA ALA A 389 -53.28 -4.25 -4.11
C ALA A 389 -52.19 -4.15 -3.04
N HIS A 390 -52.64 -3.97 -1.80
CA HIS A 390 -51.85 -4.11 -0.60
C HIS A 390 -51.35 -5.55 -0.45
N GLY A 391 -50.08 -5.68 -0.06
CA GLY A 391 -49.64 -6.70 0.87
C GLY A 391 -49.42 -8.10 0.32
N ASP A 392 -48.30 -8.34 -0.37
CA ASP A 392 -47.75 -9.71 -0.47
C ASP A 392 -46.23 -9.79 -0.70
N PHE A 393 -45.50 -8.68 -0.62
CA PHE A 393 -44.04 -8.68 -0.79
C PHE A 393 -43.30 -9.03 0.52
N LEU A 394 -43.87 -8.72 1.68
CA LEU A 394 -43.24 -8.96 2.98
C LEU A 394 -43.52 -10.36 3.57
N GLN A 395 -44.33 -11.19 2.91
CA GLN A 395 -44.68 -12.54 3.41
C GLN A 395 -43.81 -13.67 2.82
N ARG A 396 -42.92 -13.36 1.86
CA ARG A 396 -41.93 -14.31 1.31
C ARG A 396 -40.56 -14.26 2.01
N LEU A 397 -40.36 -13.35 2.96
CA LEU A 397 -39.06 -13.07 3.59
C LEU A 397 -38.95 -13.44 5.08
N LEU A 398 -39.91 -14.17 5.66
CA LEU A 398 -39.83 -14.67 7.04
C LEU A 398 -40.08 -16.18 7.13
N PRO A 399 -39.31 -16.92 7.95
CA PRO A 399 -39.53 -18.35 8.17
C PRO A 399 -40.74 -18.53 9.09
N ILE A 400 -41.79 -19.21 8.61
CA ILE A 400 -42.97 -19.52 9.42
C ILE A 400 -42.58 -20.57 10.47
N GLY A 401 -42.62 -20.14 11.73
CA GLY A 401 -42.42 -20.96 12.92
C GLY A 401 -43.68 -21.72 13.33
N ALA A 402 -43.42 -22.96 13.76
CA ALA A 402 -44.04 -23.77 14.83
C ALA A 402 -45.47 -23.48 15.35
N GLY A 403 -46.28 -24.56 15.36
CA GLY A 403 -47.52 -24.68 16.16
C GLY A 403 -48.05 -26.12 16.29
N MET A 404 -47.40 -26.91 17.16
CA MET A 404 -47.83 -28.11 17.92
C MET A 404 -48.56 -29.31 17.26
N ALA A 405 -47.88 -30.47 17.22
CA ALA A 405 -48.21 -31.64 18.06
C ALA A 405 -47.17 -32.79 17.95
N ALA A 406 -46.54 -33.11 19.09
CA ALA A 406 -45.87 -34.34 19.55
C ALA A 406 -45.16 -35.32 18.56
N GLY A 407 -43.84 -35.52 18.77
CA GLY A 407 -43.15 -36.79 18.44
C GLY A 407 -41.64 -36.74 18.14
N GLY A 408 -40.79 -36.94 19.16
CA GLY A 408 -39.54 -37.75 19.12
C GLY A 408 -38.34 -37.42 18.19
N LEU A 409 -37.31 -36.81 18.78
CA LEU A 409 -35.86 -37.16 18.75
C LEU A 409 -35.10 -37.56 17.44
N LEU A 410 -34.28 -36.60 16.99
CA LEU A 410 -32.84 -36.66 16.66
C LEU A 410 -32.27 -37.71 15.67
N GLY A 411 -31.88 -37.22 14.48
CA GLY A 411 -30.94 -37.88 13.55
C GLY A 411 -30.36 -36.91 12.51
N ARG A 412 -29.42 -36.04 12.90
CA ARG A 412 -28.67 -35.15 11.99
C ARG A 412 -27.65 -35.99 11.18
N ARG A 413 -27.77 -36.03 9.85
CA ARG A 413 -26.67 -36.37 8.93
C ARG A 413 -26.26 -35.12 8.15
N LEU A 414 -25.03 -34.68 8.38
CA LEU A 414 -24.31 -33.70 7.57
C LEU A 414 -23.89 -34.37 6.25
N SER A 415 -24.29 -33.81 5.12
CA SER A 415 -23.78 -34.20 3.80
C SER A 415 -22.53 -33.37 3.49
N LEU A 416 -21.35 -33.99 3.64
CA LEU A 416 -20.09 -33.46 3.11
C LEU A 416 -20.20 -33.24 1.59
N MET A 417 -19.92 -32.02 1.11
CA MET A 417 -19.64 -31.80 -0.32
C MET A 417 -18.26 -32.39 -0.65
N ARG A 418 -18.30 -33.53 -1.34
CA ARG A 418 -17.13 -34.24 -1.86
C ARG A 418 -16.66 -33.57 -3.15
N ARG A 419 -15.57 -32.81 -3.07
CA ARG A 419 -14.79 -32.33 -4.22
C ARG A 419 -14.29 -33.55 -5.00
N LYS A 420 -14.82 -33.80 -6.19
CA LYS A 420 -14.31 -34.84 -7.10
C LYS A 420 -13.36 -34.17 -8.09
N ASN A 421 -12.08 -34.48 -7.95
CA ASN A 421 -11.14 -34.47 -9.07
C ASN A 421 -11.70 -35.43 -10.13
N SER A 422 -11.86 -34.97 -11.37
CA SER A 422 -12.02 -35.87 -12.51
C SER A 422 -10.91 -35.58 -13.51
N CYS A 423 -10.02 -36.56 -13.61
CA CYS A 423 -9.10 -36.75 -14.71
C CYS A 423 -9.86 -37.00 -16.01
N VAL A 424 -9.12 -36.72 -17.09
CA VAL A 424 -9.39 -36.90 -18.51
C VAL A 424 -9.66 -38.36 -18.88
N SER A 425 -10.65 -38.54 -19.76
CA SER A 425 -10.82 -39.62 -20.75
C SER A 425 -11.93 -39.16 -21.71
N GLU A 426 -11.92 -39.28 -23.04
CA GLU A 426 -11.03 -39.83 -24.05
C GLU A 426 -11.44 -39.19 -25.40
N THR A 427 -10.44 -38.94 -26.25
CA THR A 427 -10.42 -39.03 -27.73
C THR A 427 -11.46 -38.32 -28.61
N SER A 428 -11.00 -37.30 -29.36
CA SER A 428 -11.36 -37.10 -30.77
C SER A 428 -10.17 -36.59 -31.59
N THR A 429 -9.56 -37.53 -32.32
CA THR A 429 -8.77 -37.40 -33.57
C THR A 429 -8.17 -36.02 -33.92
N ALA A 430 -6.89 -35.84 -33.63
CA ALA A 430 -6.03 -34.87 -34.30
C ALA A 430 -5.41 -35.51 -35.56
N ALA A 431 -5.52 -34.84 -36.72
CA ALA A 431 -4.60 -35.08 -37.82
C ALA A 431 -3.24 -34.49 -37.42
N SER A 432 -2.24 -35.36 -37.27
CA SER A 432 -0.89 -35.01 -36.85
C SER A 432 -0.04 -34.70 -38.09
N CYS A 433 0.52 -33.50 -38.20
CA CYS A 433 1.62 -33.25 -39.14
C CYS A 433 2.94 -33.56 -38.42
N ALA A 434 3.66 -34.59 -38.88
CA ALA A 434 5.00 -34.92 -38.41
C ALA A 434 6.03 -34.35 -39.38
N CYS A 435 6.94 -33.50 -38.89
CA CYS A 435 8.15 -33.14 -39.61
C CYS A 435 9.34 -33.85 -38.93
N ALA A 436 10.04 -34.72 -39.65
CA ALA A 436 11.22 -35.42 -39.14
C ALA A 436 12.45 -34.51 -39.25
N GLY A 437 13.25 -34.43 -38.19
CA GLY A 437 14.50 -33.65 -38.18
C GLY A 437 15.61 -34.33 -39.00
N ALA A 438 16.35 -33.55 -39.78
CA ALA A 438 17.61 -33.94 -40.40
C ALA A 438 18.77 -33.13 -39.80
N PRO A 439 20.00 -33.68 -39.69
CA PRO A 439 21.13 -32.96 -39.14
C PRO A 439 21.76 -32.02 -40.19
N ASP A 440 22.19 -30.86 -39.70
CA ASP A 440 23.05 -29.84 -40.29
C ASP A 440 22.89 -29.51 -41.80
N GLY A 441 22.19 -28.40 -42.08
CA GLY A 441 22.49 -27.56 -43.25
C GLY A 441 21.47 -27.44 -44.39
N ALA A 442 20.21 -27.90 -44.27
CA ALA A 442 19.17 -27.66 -45.27
C ALA A 442 17.76 -27.47 -44.66
N ALA A 443 16.89 -26.73 -45.37
CA ALA A 443 15.54 -26.37 -44.93
C ALA A 443 14.57 -27.58 -44.95
N PRO A 444 13.59 -27.68 -44.01
CA PRO A 444 12.64 -28.77 -43.97
C PRO A 444 11.49 -28.58 -44.98
N GLU A 445 11.17 -29.62 -45.76
CA GLU A 445 9.92 -29.70 -46.53
C GLU A 445 8.85 -30.39 -45.67
N CYS A 446 7.71 -29.73 -45.45
CA CYS A 446 6.51 -30.34 -44.86
C CYS A 446 5.37 -30.28 -45.90
N GLY A 447 4.74 -31.42 -46.20
CA GLY A 447 3.62 -31.52 -47.13
C GLY A 447 2.34 -31.97 -46.45
N CYS A 448 1.22 -31.28 -46.70
CA CYS A 448 -0.12 -31.65 -46.25
C CYS A 448 -0.97 -32.07 -47.46
N GLY A 449 -1.66 -33.21 -47.41
CA GLY A 449 -2.59 -33.64 -48.45
C GLY A 449 -3.98 -33.03 -48.26
N ASP A 450 -4.60 -32.56 -49.35
CA ASP A 450 -5.95 -31.98 -49.39
C ASP A 450 -7.06 -33.01 -49.10
N PRO A 451 -8.12 -32.67 -48.35
CA PRO A 451 -9.36 -33.43 -48.36
C PRO A 451 -10.33 -32.93 -49.44
N LEU A 452 -10.88 -33.92 -50.14
CA LEU A 452 -11.87 -33.87 -51.22
C LEU A 452 -13.05 -32.90 -50.98
N LEU A 453 -13.35 -32.12 -52.04
CA LEU A 453 -14.58 -31.36 -52.27
C LEU A 453 -15.80 -32.30 -52.36
N ASP A 454 -16.88 -31.97 -51.65
CA ASP A 454 -18.24 -32.40 -52.03
C ASP A 454 -19.09 -31.17 -52.35
N ALA A 455 -19.88 -31.30 -53.40
CA ALA A 455 -20.51 -30.23 -54.14
C ALA A 455 -21.95 -29.99 -53.67
N GLY A 456 -22.29 -28.71 -53.44
CA GLY A 456 -23.66 -28.23 -53.49
C GLY A 456 -24.18 -27.66 -52.17
N LEU A 457 -24.07 -26.33 -52.03
CA LEU A 457 -25.12 -25.45 -51.49
C LEU A 457 -24.68 -24.00 -51.78
N ARG A 458 -25.54 -23.27 -52.50
CA ARG A 458 -25.36 -21.87 -52.94
C ARG A 458 -25.19 -20.93 -51.73
N GLU A 459 -24.14 -20.11 -51.75
CA GLU A 459 -24.09 -18.85 -50.99
C GLU A 459 -24.78 -17.72 -51.79
N PRO A 460 -25.51 -16.79 -51.16
CA PRO A 460 -25.97 -15.56 -51.81
C PRO A 460 -24.85 -14.51 -51.84
N GLU A 461 -24.71 -13.84 -52.99
CA GLU A 461 -23.73 -12.77 -53.24
C GLU A 461 -23.88 -11.56 -52.28
N PRO A 462 -22.78 -10.87 -51.93
CA PRO A 462 -22.83 -9.60 -51.21
C PRO A 462 -23.08 -8.42 -52.18
N GLU A 463 -24.13 -7.62 -51.93
CA GLU A 463 -24.39 -6.37 -52.65
C GLU A 463 -23.39 -5.27 -52.29
N LEU A 464 -22.95 -4.52 -53.30
CA LEU A 464 -22.05 -3.36 -53.23
C LEU A 464 -22.71 -2.15 -52.53
N PRO A 465 -21.95 -1.31 -51.78
CA PRO A 465 -22.50 -0.15 -51.10
C PRO A 465 -22.78 1.01 -52.06
N VAL A 466 -24.01 1.53 -52.01
CA VAL A 466 -24.45 2.77 -52.67
C VAL A 466 -23.93 4.00 -51.91
N GLY A 467 -23.56 5.04 -52.66
CA GLY A 467 -22.97 6.31 -52.16
C GLY A 467 -23.88 7.18 -51.28
N PRO A 468 -23.39 8.37 -50.89
CA PRO A 468 -23.80 9.05 -49.65
C PRO A 468 -25.16 9.74 -49.73
N GLU A 469 -26.06 9.40 -48.81
CA GLU A 469 -27.31 10.14 -48.56
C GLU A 469 -27.07 11.43 -47.76
N MET A 470 -27.83 12.47 -48.11
CA MET A 470 -27.81 13.80 -47.48
C MET A 470 -28.37 13.79 -46.04
N PRO A 471 -28.00 14.77 -45.19
CA PRO A 471 -28.43 14.80 -43.80
C PRO A 471 -29.89 15.23 -43.65
N VAL A 472 -30.66 14.45 -42.89
CA VAL A 472 -32.00 14.81 -42.39
C VAL A 472 -31.84 15.89 -41.28
N PRO A 473 -32.71 16.92 -41.22
CA PRO A 473 -32.54 18.02 -40.27
C PRO A 473 -32.86 17.58 -38.83
N GLY A 474 -31.95 17.88 -37.91
CA GLY A 474 -32.16 17.67 -36.47
C GLY A 474 -33.23 18.61 -35.89
N PRO A 475 -33.85 18.25 -34.75
CA PRO A 475 -34.86 19.08 -34.11
C PRO A 475 -34.24 20.37 -33.52
N ALA A 476 -35.03 21.44 -33.55
CA ALA A 476 -34.69 22.80 -33.11
C ALA A 476 -34.37 22.87 -31.59
N PRO A 477 -33.58 23.87 -31.14
CA PRO A 477 -33.15 23.98 -29.75
C PRO A 477 -34.30 24.38 -28.81
N GLU A 478 -34.47 23.64 -27.72
CA GLU A 478 -35.37 24.00 -26.62
C GLU A 478 -34.83 25.22 -25.83
N PRO A 479 -35.72 26.08 -25.29
CA PRO A 479 -35.31 27.30 -24.60
C PRO A 479 -34.72 27.01 -23.21
N PHE A 480 -33.69 27.78 -22.86
CA PHE A 480 -32.98 27.77 -21.59
C PHE A 480 -33.91 27.68 -20.37
N THR A 481 -33.76 26.61 -19.58
CA THR A 481 -34.31 26.53 -18.23
C THR A 481 -33.40 27.33 -17.29
N THR A 482 -33.91 28.46 -16.80
CA THR A 482 -33.28 29.26 -15.74
C THR A 482 -33.19 28.46 -14.44
N VAL A 483 -31.98 28.23 -13.94
CA VAL A 483 -31.74 27.70 -12.59
C VAL A 483 -32.09 28.79 -11.57
N PRO A 484 -32.92 28.53 -10.54
CA PRO A 484 -33.16 29.51 -9.50
C PRO A 484 -31.94 29.60 -8.58
N MET A 485 -31.45 30.82 -8.34
CA MET A 485 -30.47 31.13 -7.30
C MET A 485 -31.02 30.73 -5.92
N PRO A 486 -30.22 30.12 -5.03
CA PRO A 486 -30.66 29.88 -3.66
C PRO A 486 -30.82 31.21 -2.91
N ALA A 487 -31.97 31.37 -2.26
CA ALA A 487 -32.28 32.49 -1.37
C ALA A 487 -31.26 32.60 -0.21
N PRO A 488 -31.08 33.79 0.40
CA PRO A 488 -30.12 33.96 1.49
C PRO A 488 -30.50 33.09 2.69
N ARG A 489 -29.49 32.43 3.28
CA ARG A 489 -29.63 31.60 4.48
C ARG A 489 -30.26 32.43 5.62
N GLY A 490 -31.35 31.92 6.19
CA GLY A 490 -31.90 32.45 7.44
C GLY A 490 -30.92 32.30 8.61
N PRO A 491 -31.16 33.00 9.73
CA PRO A 491 -30.22 33.03 10.86
C PRO A 491 -30.04 31.64 11.47
N ALA A 492 -28.81 31.33 11.88
CA ALA A 492 -28.45 30.06 12.48
C ALA A 492 -29.10 29.88 13.87
N PRO A 493 -29.45 28.65 14.28
CA PRO A 493 -29.97 28.37 15.61
C PRO A 493 -28.93 28.64 16.73
N PRO A 494 -29.37 28.96 17.96
CA PRO A 494 -28.59 29.65 18.98
C PRO A 494 -27.52 28.80 19.71
N TRP A 495 -27.03 27.72 19.12
CA TRP A 495 -26.10 26.78 19.79
C TRP A 495 -24.83 26.45 19.00
N LEU A 496 -24.51 27.25 17.97
CA LEU A 496 -23.20 27.20 17.30
C LEU A 496 -22.30 28.38 17.75
N PRO A 497 -21.05 28.12 18.16
CA PRO A 497 -20.13 29.16 18.60
C PRO A 497 -19.53 29.94 17.42
N SER A 498 -19.56 31.27 17.51
CA SER A 498 -18.98 32.20 16.51
C SER A 498 -17.45 32.20 16.51
N PRO A 499 -16.79 32.40 15.35
CA PRO A 499 -15.36 32.61 15.28
C PRO A 499 -14.96 34.04 15.66
N ILE A 500 -14.05 34.12 16.63
CA ILE A 500 -13.15 35.25 16.96
C ILE A 500 -12.27 35.52 15.72
N GLY A 501 -11.93 36.73 15.27
CA GLY A 501 -12.19 38.12 15.65
C GLY A 501 -11.38 39.00 14.68
N GLU A 502 -11.96 40.09 14.17
CA GLU A 502 -11.25 41.14 13.44
C GLU A 502 -11.29 42.41 14.31
N GLU A 503 -10.12 42.91 14.69
CA GLU A 503 -9.95 44.17 15.42
C GLU A 503 -10.08 45.35 14.44
N GLU A 504 -10.98 46.28 14.77
CA GLU A 504 -11.14 47.60 14.14
C GLU A 504 -10.00 48.54 14.56
N GLU A 505 -9.26 49.06 13.58
CA GLU A 505 -8.41 50.23 13.73
C GLU A 505 -9.23 51.48 13.37
N SER A 506 -9.59 52.29 14.38
CA SER A 506 -10.27 53.57 14.19
C SER A 506 -9.27 54.73 14.33
N LEU A 507 -9.35 55.64 13.35
CA LEU A 507 -8.64 56.89 13.24
C LEU A 507 -8.97 57.85 14.40
N ALA A 508 -7.92 58.39 15.04
CA ALA A 508 -7.86 59.72 15.64
C ALA A 508 -6.41 60.21 15.68
#